data_AF-A0A9E4VIZ5-F1
#
_entry.id   AF-A0A9E4VIZ5-F1
#
_cell.length_a   1.000
_cell.length_b   1.000
_cell.length_c   1.000
_cell.angle_alpha   90.00
_cell.angle_beta   90.00
_cell.angle_gamma   90.00
#
_symmetry.space_group_name_H-M   'P 1'
#
loop_
_entity.id
_entity.type
_entity.pdbx_description
1 polymer ?
#
loop_
_entity_poly.entity_id
_entity_poly.type
_entity_poly.pdbx_seq_one_letter_code
_entity_poly.pdbx_strand_id
1 'polypeptide(L)' 'MKEMMLLRACPRCGGDLHVTEDVYGSFNQCMQCGHIQDLPDVRVTASVKRVTAKAKDNVAA' A
#
# COMPACT_ATOMS: atom_id res chain seq x y z
N MET A 1 -17.08 7.68 -13.13
CA MET A 1 -16.42 6.38 -12.93
C MET A 1 -15.04 6.54 -13.53
N LYS A 2 -13.97 6.43 -12.75
CA LYS A 2 -12.60 6.55 -13.25
C LYS A 2 -11.87 5.29 -12.81
N GLU A 3 -11.95 4.24 -13.62
CA GLU A 3 -11.11 3.06 -13.43
C GLU A 3 -9.63 3.47 -13.47
N MET A 4 -8.86 3.04 -12.48
CA MET A 4 -7.40 3.12 -12.53
C MET A 4 -6.84 1.81 -13.07
N MET A 5 -6.08 1.92 -14.16
CA MET A 5 -5.45 0.78 -14.82
C MET A 5 -3.94 0.99 -14.87
N LEU A 6 -3.19 -0.05 -14.54
CA LEU A 6 -1.73 -0.11 -14.61
C LEU A 6 -1.36 -1.01 -15.79
N LEU A 7 -0.78 -0.41 -16.82
CA LEU A 7 -0.45 -1.13 -18.05
C LEU A 7 0.83 -1.95 -17.85
N ARG A 8 0.80 -3.21 -18.33
CA ARG A 8 1.93 -4.16 -18.28
C ARG A 8 2.60 -4.31 -16.90
N ALA A 9 1.80 -4.16 -15.84
CA ALA A 9 2.30 -4.12 -14.46
C ALA A 9 2.18 -5.47 -13.73
N CYS A 10 1.51 -6.47 -14.30
CA CYS A 10 1.34 -7.76 -13.66
C CYS A 10 2.68 -8.49 -13.52
N PRO A 11 3.14 -8.81 -12.29
CA PRO A 11 4.43 -9.49 -12.07
C PRO A 11 4.41 -10.95 -12.55
N ARG A 12 3.23 -11.51 -12.80
CA ARG A 12 3.05 -12.90 -13.24
C ARG A 12 3.11 -13.10 -14.75
N CYS A 13 2.46 -12.24 -15.52
CA CYS A 13 2.34 -12.41 -16.97
C CYS A 13 2.69 -11.15 -17.78
N GLY A 14 2.99 -10.02 -17.13
CA GLY A 14 3.25 -8.74 -17.82
C GLY A 14 1.99 -8.13 -18.45
N GLY A 15 0.80 -8.59 -18.08
CA GLY A 15 -0.48 -8.02 -18.48
C GLY A 15 -0.90 -6.80 -17.65
N ASP A 16 -2.08 -6.27 -17.94
CA ASP A 16 -2.61 -5.07 -17.30
C ASP A 16 -3.32 -5.40 -15.99
N LEU A 17 -3.15 -4.53 -15.00
CA LEU A 17 -3.83 -4.59 -13.70
C LEU A 17 -4.91 -3.52 -13.66
N HIS A 18 -6.10 -3.85 -13.16
CA HIS A 18 -7.15 -2.88 -12.82
C HIS A 18 -7.29 -2.77 -11.31
N VAL A 19 -7.47 -1.56 -10.79
CA VAL A 19 -7.66 -1.29 -9.36
C VAL A 19 -9.15 -1.27 -9.05
N THR A 20 -9.54 -2.06 -8.06
CA THR A 20 -10.92 -2.19 -7.59
C THR A 20 -10.96 -2.17 -6.06
N GLU A 21 -12.14 -2.01 -5.49
CA GLU A 21 -12.34 -2.01 -4.03
C GLU A 21 -13.49 -2.93 -3.66
N ASP A 22 -13.36 -3.60 -2.51
CA ASP A 22 -14.42 -4.37 -1.88
C ASP A 22 -14.59 -4.00 -0.39
N VAL A 23 -15.29 -4.83 0.37
CA VAL A 23 -15.52 -4.62 1.81
C VAL A 23 -14.25 -4.73 2.66
N TYR A 24 -13.19 -5.34 2.15
CA TYR A 24 -11.91 -5.54 2.83
C TYR A 24 -10.87 -4.48 2.46
N GLY A 25 -11.03 -3.81 1.31
CA GLY A 25 -10.19 -2.69 0.91
C GLY A 25 -9.99 -2.61 -0.58
N SER A 26 -8.99 -1.83 -0.99
CA SER A 26 -8.59 -1.70 -2.39
C SER A 26 -7.58 -2.79 -2.76
N PHE A 27 -7.71 -3.37 -3.94
CA PHE A 27 -6.77 -4.33 -4.49
C PHE A 27 -6.64 -4.13 -6.01
N ASN A 28 -5.55 -4.63 -6.57
CA ASN A 28 -5.41 -4.72 -8.01
C ASN A 28 -5.54 -6.17 -8.46
N GLN A 29 -6.11 -6.36 -9.64
CA GLN A 29 -6.27 -7.68 -10.26
C GLN A 29 -5.78 -7.63 -11.70
N CYS A 30 -5.11 -8.68 -12.17
CA CYS A 30 -4.72 -8.82 -13.57
C CYS A 30 -5.89 -9.28 -14.43
N MET A 31 -6.18 -8.53 -15.50
CA MET A 31 -7.25 -8.88 -16.43
C MET A 31 -6.94 -10.12 -17.29
N GLN A 32 -5.66 -10.49 -17.42
CA GLN A 32 -5.25 -11.60 -18.29
C GLN A 32 -5.11 -12.92 -17.53
N CYS A 33 -4.53 -12.90 -16.32
CA CYS A 33 -4.22 -14.12 -15.56
C CYS A 33 -4.88 -14.20 -14.18
N GLY A 34 -5.65 -13.17 -13.78
CA GLY A 34 -6.36 -13.15 -12.49
C GLY A 34 -5.48 -12.99 -11.25
N HIS A 35 -4.18 -12.63 -11.39
CA HIS A 35 -3.32 -12.37 -10.24
C HIS A 35 -3.86 -11.18 -9.43
N ILE A 36 -4.03 -11.35 -8.12
CA ILE A 36 -4.53 -10.33 -7.20
C ILE A 36 -3.40 -9.89 -6.29
N GLN A 37 -3.29 -8.58 -6.06
CA GLN A 37 -2.40 -7.99 -5.07
C GLN A 37 -3.16 -6.91 -4.28
N ASP A 38 -3.18 -7.06 -2.96
CA ASP A 38 -3.80 -6.09 -2.06
C ASP A 38 -3.04 -4.75 -2.11
N LEU A 39 -3.79 -3.64 -2.11
CA LEU A 39 -3.20 -2.31 -1.93
C LEU A 39 -3.21 -1.94 -0.44
N PRO A 40 -2.17 -1.27 0.06
CA PRO A 40 -2.17 -0.78 1.42
C PRO A 40 -3.29 0.26 1.61
N ASP A 41 -4.18 0.01 2.56
CA ASP A 41 -5.25 0.95 2.89
C ASP A 41 -4.67 2.19 3.58
N VAL A 42 -4.70 3.31 2.87
CA VAL A 42 -4.19 4.61 3.36
C VAL A 42 -5.03 5.13 4.53
N ARG A 43 -6.22 4.58 4.78
CA ARG A 43 -7.12 4.96 5.89
C ARG A 43 -6.50 4.71 7.27
N VAL A 44 -5.47 3.86 7.40
CA VAL A 44 -4.79 3.56 8.68
C VAL A 44 -3.57 4.46 8.95
N THR A 45 -3.24 5.42 8.09
CA THR A 45 -1.99 6.21 8.25
C THR A 45 -2.06 7.38 9.24
N ALA A 46 -3.19 7.62 9.88
CA ALA A 46 -3.30 8.59 10.97
C ALA A 46 -3.12 7.90 12.33
N SER A 47 -1.86 7.89 12.84
CA SER A 47 -1.46 7.77 14.26
C SER A 47 -0.63 6.54 14.67
N VAL A 48 0.68 6.55 14.37
CA VAL A 48 1.69 6.02 15.33
C VAL A 48 2.91 6.95 15.35
N LYS A 49 2.84 8.02 16.15
CA LYS A 49 4.01 8.80 16.61
C LYS A 49 4.25 8.52 18.10
N ARG A 50 4.96 7.44 18.47
CA ARG A 50 5.62 7.24 19.77
C ARG A 50 6.76 6.24 19.51
N VAL A 51 8.04 6.57 19.61
CA VAL A 51 8.80 6.83 20.84
C VAL A 51 9.97 7.79 20.56
N THR A 52 10.04 8.89 21.30
CA THR A 52 11.24 9.69 21.48
C THR A 52 12.18 9.00 22.47
N ALA A 53 13.26 8.39 21.99
CA ALA A 53 14.39 8.01 22.84
C ALA A 53 15.57 8.95 22.52
N LYS A 54 15.59 10.13 23.16
CA LYS A 54 16.78 10.98 23.24
C LYS A 54 17.06 11.25 24.73
N ALA A 55 17.51 10.22 25.43
CA ALA A 55 18.25 10.39 26.67
C ALA A 55 19.72 10.60 26.28
N LYS A 56 20.16 11.86 26.23
CA LYS A 56 21.58 12.21 26.23
C LYS A 56 21.84 12.96 27.53
N ASP A 57 22.39 12.21 28.47
CA ASP A 57 23.43 12.56 29.45
C ASP A 57 23.46 14.02 29.94
N ASN A 58 23.01 14.22 31.18
CA ASN A 58 23.33 15.39 32.01
C ASN A 58 24.45 15.00 32.99
N VAL A 59 25.56 15.74 32.94
CA VAL A 59 26.41 16.26 34.04
C VAL A 59 27.82 16.43 33.51
N ALA A 60 28.13 17.66 33.12
CA ALA A 60 29.47 18.22 33.16
C ALA A 60 29.50 19.16 34.36
N ALA A 61 30.38 18.88 35.32
CA ALA A 61 30.91 19.81 36.31
C ALA A 61 32.31 19.31 36.71
#